data_AF-A0A7G8VM95-F1
#
_entry.id   AF-A0A7G8VM95-F1
#
_cell.length_a   1.000
_cell.length_b   1.000
_cell.length_c   1.000
_cell.angle_alpha   90.00
_cell.angle_beta   90.00
_cell.angle_gamma   90.00
#
_symmetry.space_group_name_H-M   'P 1'
#
loop_
_entity.id
_entity.type
_entity.pdbx_description
1 polymer ?
#
loop_
_entity_poly.entity_id
_entity_poly.type
_entity_poly.pdbx_seq_one_letter_code
_entity_poly.pdbx_strand_id
1 'polypeptide(L)'
;MKNKARLLMLAGVIALLIGGILWFAGGPPQADAALVARCQANMAARNADASLVVQCKDVAFATAMTATDATAAAQAISAANNSEVGGNSLAMFLMGLGAVLLVAGFVQERKRNGAAA
;
A
#
# COMPACT_ATOMS: atom_id res chain seq x y z
N MET A 1 -5.22 2.38 37.32
CA MET A 1 -4.82 3.15 36.13
C MET A 1 -6.04 3.83 35.49
N LYS A 2 -6.32 5.09 35.84
CA LYS A 2 -7.56 5.80 35.47
C LYS A 2 -7.63 6.23 33.98
N ASN A 3 -6.57 6.04 33.19
CA ASN A 3 -6.50 6.55 31.81
C ASN A 3 -6.27 5.46 30.73
N LYS A 4 -6.24 4.17 31.08
CA LYS A 4 -5.91 3.10 30.10
C LYS A 4 -6.83 3.08 28.88
N ALA A 5 -8.15 3.23 29.10
CA ALA A 5 -9.14 3.18 28.02
C ALA A 5 -8.96 4.34 27.03
N ARG A 6 -8.71 5.56 27.52
CA ARG A 6 -8.39 6.72 26.67
C ARG A 6 -7.08 6.52 25.91
N LEU A 7 -6.07 5.93 26.55
CA LEU A 7 -4.79 5.57 25.92
C LEU A 7 -4.98 4.55 24.79
N LEU A 8 -5.79 3.51 24.99
CA LEU A 8 -6.12 2.51 23.96
C LEU A 8 -6.86 3.12 22.78
N MET A 9 -7.84 3.99 23.03
CA MET A 9 -8.55 4.71 21.97
C MET A 9 -7.62 5.63 21.19
N LEU A 10 -6.77 6.41 21.88
CA LEU A 10 -5.82 7.32 21.24
C LEU A 10 -4.82 6.54 20.36
N ALA A 11 -4.25 5.46 20.89
CA ALA A 11 -3.35 4.59 20.14
C ALA A 11 -4.06 3.96 18.92
N GLY A 12 -5.32 3.54 19.07
CA GLY A 12 -6.13 3.02 17.99
C GLY A 12 -6.37 4.04 16.86
N VAL A 13 -6.72 5.28 17.22
CA VAL A 13 -6.90 6.38 16.25
C VAL A 13 -5.60 6.69 15.52
N ILE A 14 -4.48 6.80 16.24
CA ILE A 14 -3.17 7.07 15.63
C ILE A 14 -2.79 5.95 14.66
N ALA A 15 -2.96 4.68 15.05
CA ALA A 15 -2.67 3.54 14.18
C ALA A 15 -3.56 3.52 12.93
N LEU A 16 -4.86 3.82 13.06
CA LEU A 16 -5.77 3.94 11.93
C LEU A 16 -5.39 5.08 10.98
N LEU A 17 -5.00 6.24 11.52
CA LEU A 17 -4.57 7.38 10.70
C LEU A 17 -3.29 7.04 9.92
N ILE A 18 -2.28 6.47 10.57
CA ILE A 18 -1.02 6.09 9.91
C ILE A 18 -1.28 4.98 8.88
N GLY A 19 -2.02 3.94 9.26
CA GLY A 19 -2.38 2.85 8.35
C GLY A 19 -3.18 3.33 7.15
N GLY A 20 -4.15 4.22 7.36
CA GLY A 20 -4.92 4.85 6.30
C GLY A 20 -4.06 5.68 5.36
N ILE A 21 -3.18 6.54 5.88
CA ILE A 21 -2.25 7.33 5.05
C ILE A 21 -1.36 6.41 4.21
N LEU A 22 -0.80 5.35 4.80
CA LEU A 22 0.03 4.39 4.08
C LEU A 22 -0.73 3.66 2.97
N TRP A 23 -1.99 3.29 3.23
CA TRP A 23 -2.85 2.66 2.23
C TRP A 23 -3.14 3.56 1.04
N PHE A 24 -3.40 4.86 1.28
CA PHE A 24 -3.64 5.81 0.19
C PHE A 24 -2.35 6.28 -0.51
N ALA A 25 -1.20 6.23 0.17
CA ALA A 25 0.10 6.57 -0.42
C ALA A 25 0.74 5.40 -1.19
N GLY A 26 0.33 4.17 -0.92
CA GLY A 26 0.79 2.97 -1.63
C GLY A 26 0.11 2.79 -2.99
N GLY A 27 0.47 3.61 -3.97
CA GLY A 27 0.14 3.37 -5.38
C GLY A 27 1.09 2.36 -6.02
N PRO A 28 0.74 1.82 -7.21
CA PRO A 28 1.61 0.89 -7.91
C PRO A 28 2.98 1.52 -8.21
N PRO A 29 4.06 0.74 -8.14
CA PRO A 29 5.41 1.24 -8.39
C PRO A 29 5.52 1.74 -9.84
N GLN A 30 5.89 3.02 -9.97
CA GLN A 30 6.03 3.69 -11.25
C GLN A 30 7.37 3.31 -11.90
N ALA A 31 7.33 3.08 -13.21
CA ALA A 31 8.52 2.84 -14.02
C ALA A 31 9.39 4.11 -14.10
N ASP A 32 10.71 3.94 -14.14
CA ASP A 32 11.62 5.06 -14.39
C ASP A 32 11.47 5.59 -15.83
N ALA A 33 11.85 6.85 -16.06
CA ALA A 33 11.64 7.51 -17.34
C ALA A 33 12.32 6.80 -18.53
N ALA A 34 13.45 6.12 -18.32
CA ALA A 34 14.16 5.40 -19.38
C ALA A 34 13.43 4.10 -19.74
N LEU A 35 12.87 3.40 -18.75
CA LEU A 35 12.04 2.22 -18.96
C LEU A 35 10.71 2.56 -19.64
N VAL A 36 10.05 3.65 -19.24
CA VAL A 36 8.85 4.18 -19.90
C VAL A 36 9.15 4.47 -21.37
N ALA A 37 10.22 5.21 -21.66
CA ALA A 37 10.58 5.58 -23.03
C ALA A 37 10.84 4.35 -23.92
N ARG A 38 11.52 3.33 -23.40
CA ARG A 38 11.74 2.06 -24.12
C ARG A 38 10.44 1.31 -24.38
N CYS A 39 9.55 1.23 -23.39
CA CYS A 39 8.25 0.59 -23.55
C CYS A 39 7.42 1.29 -24.62
N GLN A 40 7.35 2.63 -24.58
CA GLN A 40 6.60 3.41 -25.56
C GLN A 40 7.17 3.25 -26.98
N ALA A 41 8.50 3.21 -27.14
CA ALA A 41 9.13 2.97 -28.43
C ALA A 41 8.81 1.57 -28.98
N ASN A 42 8.86 0.53 -28.14
CA ASN A 42 8.46 -0.84 -28.52
C ASN A 42 6.99 -0.93 -28.89
N MET A 43 6.12 -0.23 -28.17
CA MET A 43 4.67 -0.19 -28.44
C MET A 43 4.34 0.56 -29.73
N ALA A 44 5.00 1.69 -29.97
CA ALA A 44 4.87 2.44 -31.22
C ALA A 44 5.32 1.61 -32.43
N ALA A 45 6.43 0.87 -32.31
CA ALA A 45 6.90 -0.04 -33.35
C ALA A 45 5.89 -1.17 -33.69
N ARG A 46 4.98 -1.49 -32.76
CA ARG A 46 3.94 -2.50 -32.92
C ARG A 46 2.57 -1.93 -33.28
N ASN A 47 2.47 -0.62 -33.52
CA ASN A 47 1.20 0.10 -33.71
C ASN A 47 0.17 -0.19 -32.59
N ALA A 48 0.64 -0.29 -31.34
CA ALA A 48 -0.24 -0.52 -30.21
C ALA A 48 -1.13 0.70 -29.91
N ASP A 49 -2.33 0.45 -29.40
CA ASP A 49 -3.28 1.50 -29.03
C ASP A 49 -2.71 2.48 -27.99
N ALA A 50 -3.11 3.75 -28.11
CA ALA A 50 -2.68 4.80 -27.19
C ALA A 50 -3.04 4.49 -25.72
N SER A 51 -4.10 3.72 -25.47
CA SER A 51 -4.50 3.26 -24.14
C SER A 51 -3.50 2.27 -23.52
N LEU A 52 -2.86 1.43 -24.34
CA LEU A 52 -1.80 0.50 -23.91
C LEU A 52 -0.47 1.23 -23.68
N VAL A 53 -0.18 2.28 -24.46
CA VAL A 53 1.02 3.11 -24.29
C VAL A 53 1.01 3.84 -22.94
N VAL A 54 -0.17 4.22 -22.42
CA VAL A 54 -0.29 4.85 -21.09
C VAL A 54 0.15 3.91 -19.97
N GLN A 55 -0.06 2.59 -20.12
CA GLN A 55 0.35 1.60 -19.13
C GLN A 55 1.87 1.40 -19.04
N CYS A 56 2.65 1.93 -19.99
CA CYS A 56 4.12 1.94 -19.86
C CYS A 56 4.63 2.70 -18.63
N LYS A 57 3.78 3.44 -17.92
CA LYS A 57 4.11 4.06 -16.63
C LYS A 57 4.15 3.07 -15.46
N ASP A 58 3.48 1.92 -15.58
CA ASP A 58 3.52 0.88 -14.57
C ASP A 58 4.77 0.02 -14.74
N VAL A 59 5.58 -0.13 -13.69
CA VAL A 59 6.87 -0.83 -13.80
C VAL A 59 6.69 -2.29 -14.22
N ALA A 60 5.63 -2.96 -13.77
CA ALA A 60 5.34 -4.34 -14.14
C ALA A 60 5.02 -4.47 -15.63
N PHE A 61 4.19 -3.57 -16.17
CA PHE A 61 3.82 -3.58 -17.58
C PHE A 61 4.99 -3.21 -18.47
N ALA A 62 5.72 -2.14 -18.13
CA ALA A 62 6.89 -1.69 -18.88
C ALA A 62 8.00 -2.76 -18.90
N THR A 63 8.24 -3.41 -17.76
CA THR A 63 9.20 -4.53 -17.67
C THR A 63 8.75 -5.70 -18.51
N ALA A 64 7.47 -6.11 -18.45
CA ALA A 64 6.96 -7.22 -19.27
C ALA A 64 7.10 -6.98 -20.78
N MET A 65 7.02 -5.72 -21.23
CA MET A 65 7.09 -5.34 -22.64
C MET A 65 8.50 -5.05 -23.15
N THR A 66 9.49 -4.90 -22.25
CA THR A 66 10.85 -4.50 -22.62
C THR A 66 11.94 -5.46 -22.15
N ALA A 67 11.66 -6.32 -21.16
CA ALA A 67 12.64 -7.23 -20.63
C ALA A 67 12.98 -8.30 -21.67
N THR A 68 14.27 -8.41 -21.98
CA THR A 68 14.84 -9.44 -22.85
C THR A 68 15.35 -10.66 -22.08
N ASP A 69 15.37 -10.59 -20.75
CA ASP A 69 15.84 -11.64 -19.85
C ASP A 69 14.82 -11.89 -18.73
N ALA A 70 14.44 -13.15 -18.55
CA ALA A 70 13.45 -13.56 -17.55
C ALA A 70 13.91 -13.30 -16.11
N THR A 71 15.23 -13.36 -15.86
CA THR A 71 15.84 -13.17 -14.54
C THR A 71 15.82 -11.69 -14.15
N ALA A 72 16.18 -10.81 -15.09
CA ALA A 72 16.12 -9.36 -14.89
C ALA A 72 14.67 -8.88 -14.71
N ALA A 73 13.73 -9.44 -15.49
CA ALA A 73 12.30 -9.19 -15.32
C ALA A 73 11.81 -9.62 -13.94
N ALA A 74 12.14 -10.86 -13.52
CA ALA A 74 11.75 -11.39 -12.23
C ALA A 74 12.29 -10.55 -11.07
N GLN A 75 13.52 -10.04 -11.16
CA GLN A 75 14.11 -9.20 -10.12
C GLN A 75 13.44 -7.82 -10.03
N ALA A 76 13.16 -7.17 -11.16
CA ALA A 76 12.44 -5.90 -11.19
C ALA A 76 10.99 -6.03 -10.68
N ILE A 77 10.28 -7.11 -11.07
CA ILE A 77 8.93 -7.42 -10.59
C ILE A 77 8.96 -7.77 -9.09
N SER A 78 9.96 -8.53 -8.62
CA SER A 78 10.08 -8.88 -7.20
C SER A 78 10.37 -7.66 -6.33
N ALA A 79 11.20 -6.73 -6.80
CA ALA A 79 11.48 -5.48 -6.09
C ALA A 79 10.25 -4.55 -6.04
N ALA A 80 9.50 -4.47 -7.14
CA ALA A 80 8.22 -3.78 -7.22
C ALA A 80 7.19 -4.40 -6.24
N ASN A 81 7.03 -5.72 -6.26
CA ASN A 81 6.13 -6.45 -5.36
C ASN A 81 6.56 -6.34 -3.90
N ASN A 82 7.85 -6.34 -3.57
CA ASN A 82 8.28 -6.16 -2.17
C ASN A 82 7.90 -4.77 -1.64
N SER A 83 7.91 -3.76 -2.51
CA SER A 83 7.51 -2.39 -2.16
C SER A 83 6.00 -2.27 -1.98
N GLU A 84 5.21 -2.91 -2.85
CA GLU A 84 3.75 -2.99 -2.70
C GLU A 84 3.35 -3.83 -1.48
N VAL A 85 3.88 -5.04 -1.34
CA VAL A 85 3.55 -5.96 -0.25
C VAL A 85 3.99 -5.37 1.08
N GLY A 86 5.17 -4.76 1.17
CA GLY A 86 5.67 -4.14 2.41
C GLY A 86 4.80 -2.98 2.90
N GLY A 87 4.49 -2.03 2.01
CA GLY A 87 3.64 -0.88 2.36
C GLY A 87 2.19 -1.29 2.64
N ASN A 88 1.64 -2.17 1.82
CA ASN A 88 0.25 -2.58 1.89
C ASN A 88 -0.03 -3.51 3.08
N SER A 89 0.88 -4.44 3.39
CA SER A 89 0.78 -5.31 4.57
C SER A 89 0.92 -4.53 5.88
N LEU A 90 1.82 -3.56 5.94
CA LEU A 90 1.96 -2.67 7.09
C LEU A 90 0.71 -1.81 7.29
N ALA A 91 0.15 -1.25 6.21
CA ALA A 91 -1.08 -0.48 6.24
C ALA A 91 -2.27 -1.30 6.77
N MET A 92 -2.47 -2.51 6.22
CA MET A 92 -3.50 -3.46 6.66
C MET A 92 -3.31 -3.87 8.14
N PHE A 93 -2.07 -4.14 8.55
CA PHE A 93 -1.75 -4.48 9.93
C PHE A 93 -2.10 -3.33 10.88
N LEU A 94 -1.66 -2.11 10.58
CA LEU A 94 -1.92 -0.93 11.41
C LEU A 94 -3.42 -0.60 11.48
N MET A 95 -4.15 -0.74 10.37
CA MET A 95 -5.60 -0.57 10.37
C MET A 95 -6.31 -1.62 11.22
N GLY A 96 -5.93 -2.90 11.09
CA GLY A 96 -6.49 -3.98 11.88
C GLY A 96 -6.22 -3.82 13.39
N LEU A 97 -4.96 -3.55 13.75
CA LEU A 97 -4.56 -3.29 15.13
C LEU A 97 -5.28 -2.06 15.69
N GLY A 98 -5.32 -0.97 14.91
CA GLY A 98 -5.95 0.27 15.30
C GLY A 98 -7.45 0.10 15.58
N ALA A 99 -8.16 -0.66 14.74
CA ALA A 99 -9.56 -0.99 14.95
C ALA A 99 -9.78 -1.79 16.25
N VAL A 100 -8.96 -2.81 16.51
CA VAL A 100 -9.04 -3.62 17.73
C VAL A 100 -8.81 -2.76 18.98
N LEU A 101 -7.77 -1.92 18.98
CA LEU A 101 -7.45 -1.04 20.12
C LEU A 101 -8.58 -0.03 20.38
N LEU A 102 -9.17 0.52 19.33
CA LEU A 102 -10.26 1.49 19.43
C LEU A 102 -11.53 0.86 20.02
N VAL A 103 -11.90 -0.34 19.54
CA VAL A 103 -13.04 -1.10 20.08
C VAL A 103 -12.79 -1.52 21.53
N ALA A 104 -11.60 -2.06 21.84
CA ALA A 104 -11.24 -2.48 23.19
C ALA A 104 -11.27 -1.30 24.18
N GLY A 105 -10.73 -0.15 23.79
CA GLY A 105 -10.80 1.08 24.56
C GLY A 105 -12.25 1.51 24.84
N PHE A 106 -13.11 1.49 23.82
CA PHE A 106 -14.53 1.85 23.96
C PHE A 106 -15.30 0.91 24.89
N VAL A 107 -15.11 -0.41 24.74
CA VAL A 107 -15.74 -1.42 25.61
C VAL A 107 -15.28 -1.23 27.05
N GLN A 108 -14.01 -0.95 27.28
CA GLN A 108 -13.47 -0.75 28.62
C GLN A 108 -13.99 0.55 29.28
N GLU A 109 -14.15 1.62 28.51
CA GLU A 109 -14.76 2.86 28.99
C GLU A 109 -16.25 2.64 29.35
N ARG A 110 -17.01 1.92 28.52
CA ARG A 110 -18.40 1.57 28.83
C ARG A 110 -18.53 0.70 30.08
N LYS A 111 -17.69 -0.33 30.23
CA LYS A 111 -17.67 -1.16 31.45
C LYS A 111 -17.37 -0.32 32.69
N ARG A 112 -16.46 0.64 32.58
CA ARG A 112 -16.13 1.53 33.70
C ARG A 112 -17.26 2.48 34.06
N ASN A 113 -17.95 3.04 33.06
CA ASN A 113 -19.06 3.95 33.29
C ASN A 113 -20.31 3.21 33.79
N GLY A 114 -20.55 1.98 33.35
CA GLY A 114 -21.63 1.12 33.87
C GLY A 114 -21.37 0.50 35.24
N ALA A 115 -20.09 0.36 35.64
CA ALA A 115 -19.71 -0.06 36.99
C ALA A 115 -19.66 1.11 38.01
N ALA A 116 -19.84 2.34 37.53
CA ALA A 116 -19.86 3.57 38.35
C ALA A 116 -21.27 4.16 38.52
N ALA A 117 -22.30 3.50 37.97
CA ALA A 117 -23.72 3.77 38.15
C ALA A 117 -24.33 2.71 39.08
#